data_AF-G9MVU9-F1
#
_entry.id   AF-G9MVU9-F1
#
_cell.length_a   1.000
_cell.length_b   1.000
_cell.length_c   1.000
_cell.angle_alpha   90.00
_cell.angle_beta   90.00
_cell.angle_gamma   90.00
#
_symmetry.space_group_name_H-M   'P 1'
#
loop_
_entity.id
_entity.type
_entity.pdbx_description
1 polymer ?
#
loop_
_entity_poly.entity_id
_entity_poly.type
_entity_poly.pdbx_seq_one_letter_code
_entity_poly.pdbx_strand_id
1 'polypeptide(L)'
;PRNRTMPMVPQPFDRVENTFNTLAKHCLRFYPVVDIALYQSTLNARQIQIVNQRASRLCRRAQSMQILKASEFSWEVCSWHDVFGLILDDEWFKMDKRKYKFVEEDTDGNEIVKTRIPDATFGLTTYDSSAIDLNREFMVAGYQADYSNKQPDDRLSKDRLKAMTHNPQCGLVVDGVWGEADIVFPFAVYEAKKRVEDYEDAKQQIQHACQIYLSMLDDLARDPKNVAKYQTEGSHPCQMFALVSHGSRWSVYMVWSSFETCHIETLWYGDVTIPTDALKLICIVDQIHDYAIQYHRPSVLNHLSSWLTWSEK
;
A
#
# COMPACT_ATOMS: atom_id res chain seq x y z
N PRO A 1 16.06 -8.95 16.10
CA PRO A 1 15.20 -9.42 14.99
C PRO A 1 13.96 -10.09 15.56
N ARG A 2 12.77 -9.76 15.06
CA ARG A 2 11.52 -10.27 15.65
C ARG A 2 11.48 -11.80 15.62
N ASN A 3 11.16 -12.41 16.77
CA ASN A 3 10.91 -13.84 16.85
C ASN A 3 9.60 -14.18 16.16
N ARG A 4 9.61 -15.23 15.35
CA ARG A 4 8.47 -15.62 14.51
C ARG A 4 8.26 -17.12 14.58
N THR A 5 6.99 -17.52 14.53
CA THR A 5 6.57 -18.92 14.48
C THR A 5 5.54 -19.10 13.38
N MET A 6 5.50 -20.31 12.81
CA MET A 6 4.50 -20.68 11.82
C MET A 6 3.18 -21.06 12.51
N PRO A 7 2.01 -20.69 11.95
CA PRO A 7 1.82 -19.79 10.80
C PRO A 7 2.16 -18.33 11.14
N MET A 8 2.60 -17.56 10.13
CA MET A 8 3.02 -16.17 10.27
C MET A 8 1.82 -15.24 10.43
N VAL A 9 1.22 -15.25 11.61
CA VAL A 9 0.18 -14.28 11.98
C VAL A 9 0.87 -12.92 12.17
N PRO A 10 0.50 -11.88 11.40
CA PRO A 10 1.16 -10.59 11.48
C PRO A 10 0.96 -9.97 12.87
N GLN A 11 2.04 -9.89 13.63
CA GLN A 11 2.04 -9.18 14.91
C GLN A 11 2.46 -7.72 14.68
N PRO A 12 1.87 -6.74 15.37
CA PRO A 12 2.36 -5.36 15.36
C PRO A 12 3.82 -5.26 15.81
N PHE A 13 4.56 -4.24 15.36
CA PHE A 13 5.89 -3.95 15.88
C PHE A 13 5.78 -3.41 17.32
N ASP A 14 6.68 -3.86 18.20
CA ASP A 14 6.67 -3.52 19.63
C ASP A 14 6.93 -2.03 19.89
N ARG A 15 7.65 -1.38 18.97
CA ARG A 15 7.95 0.04 19.04
C ARG A 15 7.43 0.76 17.80
N VAL A 16 6.81 1.91 18.03
CA VAL A 16 6.44 2.85 16.97
C VAL A 16 7.12 4.17 17.25
N GLU A 17 7.91 4.64 16.29
CA GLU A 17 8.58 5.93 16.37
C GLU A 17 8.00 6.87 15.32
N ASN A 18 7.44 7.99 15.79
CA ASN A 18 7.03 9.08 14.93
C ASN A 18 8.19 10.07 14.86
N THR A 19 8.89 10.11 13.73
CA THR A 19 10.07 10.95 13.56
C THR A 19 9.82 12.04 12.53
N PHE A 20 10.42 13.21 12.76
CA PHE A 20 10.53 14.29 11.77
C PHE A 20 11.90 14.29 11.07
N ASN A 21 12.74 13.29 11.39
CA ASN A 21 14.09 13.17 10.86
C ASN A 21 14.04 12.50 9.49
N THR A 22 14.94 12.87 8.58
CA THR A 22 15.08 12.25 7.25
C THR A 22 15.89 10.95 7.30
N LEU A 23 15.69 10.12 8.33
CA LEU A 23 16.45 8.86 8.46
C LEU A 23 16.09 7.90 7.33
N ALA A 24 14.81 7.87 6.93
CA ALA A 24 14.37 7.06 5.80
C ALA A 24 15.16 7.34 4.51
N LYS A 25 15.57 8.60 4.26
CA LYS A 25 16.38 8.96 3.08
C LYS A 25 17.73 8.23 3.02
N HIS A 26 18.27 7.85 4.17
CA HIS A 26 19.56 7.14 4.27
C HIS A 26 19.39 5.63 4.39
N CYS A 27 18.23 5.17 4.89
CA CYS A 27 17.98 3.74 5.17
C CYS A 27 17.23 3.04 4.04
N LEU A 28 16.42 3.76 3.26
CA LEU A 28 15.54 3.15 2.26
C LEU A 28 16.10 3.28 0.85
N ARG A 29 15.72 2.32 0.00
CA ARG A 29 16.07 2.32 -1.42
C ARG A 29 15.31 3.39 -2.21
N PHE A 30 14.17 3.81 -1.71
CA PHE A 30 13.31 4.78 -2.36
C PHE A 30 12.85 5.85 -1.38
N TYR A 31 12.99 7.11 -1.80
CA TYR A 31 12.53 8.28 -1.06
C TYR A 31 11.96 9.30 -2.07
N PRO A 32 10.67 9.68 -2.00
CA PRO A 32 10.11 10.66 -2.92
C PRO A 32 10.87 11.97 -2.90
N VAL A 33 11.09 12.53 -4.09
CA VAL A 33 11.63 13.88 -4.26
C VAL A 33 10.52 14.87 -3.92
N VAL A 34 10.59 15.45 -2.71
CA VAL A 34 9.62 16.44 -2.22
C VAL A 34 9.81 17.82 -2.87
N ASP A 35 11.02 18.12 -3.36
CA ASP A 35 11.26 19.29 -4.20
C ASP A 35 10.68 19.06 -5.60
N ILE A 36 9.54 19.70 -5.86
CA ILE A 36 8.79 19.51 -7.10
C ILE A 36 9.52 20.06 -8.32
N ALA A 37 10.31 21.12 -8.18
CA ALA A 37 11.08 21.64 -9.31
C ALA A 37 12.13 20.60 -9.74
N LEU A 38 12.77 19.94 -8.77
CA LEU A 38 13.70 18.86 -9.03
C LEU A 38 13.00 17.64 -9.64
N TYR A 39 11.85 17.22 -9.09
CA TYR A 39 11.10 16.10 -9.66
C TYR A 39 10.62 16.40 -11.08
N GLN A 40 10.04 17.57 -11.34
CA GLN A 40 9.56 17.94 -12.68
C GLN A 40 10.69 17.98 -13.72
N SER A 41 11.94 18.23 -13.30
CA SER A 41 13.09 18.19 -14.21
C SER A 41 13.41 16.79 -14.75
N THR A 42 12.92 15.73 -14.11
CA THR A 42 13.09 14.34 -14.58
C THR A 42 11.98 13.91 -15.54
N LEU A 43 10.90 14.69 -15.63
CA LEU A 43 9.72 14.38 -16.44
C LEU A 43 9.84 14.97 -17.84
N ASN A 44 9.28 14.26 -18.83
CA ASN A 44 9.12 14.82 -20.17
C ASN A 44 7.94 15.81 -20.25
N ALA A 45 7.87 16.60 -21.31
CA ALA A 45 6.86 17.65 -21.48
C ALA A 45 5.41 17.13 -21.38
N ARG A 46 5.14 15.91 -21.89
CA ARG A 46 3.80 15.30 -21.82
C ARG A 46 3.45 14.90 -20.38
N GLN A 47 4.39 14.31 -19.65
CA GLN A 47 4.20 13.97 -18.23
C GLN A 47 3.95 15.22 -17.39
N ILE A 48 4.73 16.28 -17.59
CA ILE A 48 4.53 17.57 -16.90
C ILE A 48 3.11 18.11 -17.16
N GLN A 49 2.65 18.05 -18.42
CA GLN A 49 1.31 18.50 -18.78
C GLN A 49 0.21 17.69 -18.06
N ILE A 50 0.33 16.36 -18.03
CA ILE A 50 -0.62 15.46 -17.36
C ILE A 50 -0.68 15.75 -15.85
N VAL A 51 0.49 15.87 -15.20
CA VAL A 51 0.61 16.19 -13.78
C VAL A 51 -0.05 17.53 -13.46
N ASN A 52 0.26 18.57 -14.24
CA ASN A 52 -0.33 19.91 -14.04
C ASN A 52 -1.85 19.92 -14.24
N GLN A 53 -2.37 19.16 -15.22
CA GLN A 53 -3.81 19.03 -15.45
C GLN A 53 -4.52 18.34 -14.27
N ARG A 54 -3.95 17.25 -13.75
CA ARG A 54 -4.47 16.54 -12.58
C ARG A 54 -4.44 17.42 -11.33
N ALA A 55 -3.33 18.10 -11.06
CA ALA A 55 -3.20 19.03 -9.95
C ALA A 55 -4.23 20.18 -10.02
N SER A 56 -4.42 20.76 -11.22
CA SER A 56 -5.41 21.82 -11.45
C SER A 56 -6.86 21.33 -11.29
N ARG A 57 -7.14 20.07 -11.63
CA ARG A 57 -8.46 19.45 -11.42
C ARG A 57 -8.72 19.23 -9.93
N LEU A 58 -7.75 18.64 -9.22
CA LEU A 58 -7.80 18.41 -7.77
C LEU A 58 -8.05 19.73 -7.02
N CYS A 59 -7.27 20.78 -7.33
CA CYS A 59 -7.38 22.07 -6.67
C CYS A 59 -8.77 22.70 -6.83
N ARG A 60 -9.28 22.77 -8.07
CA ARG A 60 -10.61 23.33 -8.34
C ARG A 60 -11.71 22.51 -7.67
N ARG A 61 -11.59 21.18 -7.65
CA ARG A 61 -12.58 20.32 -7.01
C ARG A 61 -12.57 20.49 -5.49
N ALA A 62 -11.40 20.55 -4.87
CA ALA A 62 -11.25 20.77 -3.44
C ALA A 62 -11.86 22.13 -3.00
N GLN A 63 -11.55 23.21 -3.72
CA GLN A 63 -12.16 24.53 -3.47
C GLN A 63 -13.69 24.48 -3.56
N SER A 64 -14.23 23.84 -4.60
CA SER A 64 -15.67 23.71 -4.80
C SER A 64 -16.33 22.92 -3.67
N MET A 65 -15.72 21.82 -3.26
CA MET A 65 -16.23 20.97 -2.19
C MET A 65 -16.21 21.64 -0.82
N GLN A 66 -15.18 22.46 -0.55
CA GLN A 66 -15.11 23.25 0.67
C GLN A 66 -16.24 24.29 0.73
N ILE A 67 -16.52 24.98 -0.37
CA ILE A 67 -17.64 25.94 -0.48
C ILE A 67 -18.98 25.24 -0.26
N LEU A 68 -19.17 24.08 -0.88
CA LEU A 68 -20.41 23.29 -0.79
C LEU A 68 -20.55 22.52 0.53
N LYS A 69 -19.55 22.59 1.43
CA LYS A 69 -19.51 21.80 2.67
C LYS A 69 -19.78 20.31 2.41
N ALA A 70 -19.09 19.78 1.39
CA ALA A 70 -19.27 18.41 0.93
C ALA A 70 -19.09 17.39 2.07
N SER A 71 -19.78 16.25 1.95
CA SER A 71 -19.70 15.17 2.93
C SER A 71 -18.33 14.49 2.93
N GLU A 72 -17.99 13.76 4.00
CA GLU A 72 -16.76 12.94 4.07
C GLU A 72 -16.70 11.93 2.93
N PHE A 73 -17.82 11.24 2.67
CA PHE A 73 -17.96 10.33 1.53
C PHE A 73 -17.65 11.02 0.19
N SER A 74 -18.07 12.27 0.02
CA SER A 74 -17.75 13.02 -1.21
C SER A 74 -16.24 13.26 -1.33
N TRP A 75 -15.56 13.61 -0.22
CA TRP A 75 -14.10 13.76 -0.18
C TRP A 75 -13.40 12.45 -0.54
N GLU A 76 -13.82 11.35 0.06
CA GLU A 76 -13.30 10.01 -0.23
C GLU A 76 -13.40 9.66 -1.72
N VAL A 77 -14.60 9.76 -2.31
CA VAL A 77 -14.81 9.46 -3.75
C VAL A 77 -13.96 10.36 -4.64
N CYS A 78 -13.81 11.63 -4.30
CA CYS A 78 -12.96 12.54 -5.06
C CYS A 78 -11.47 12.20 -4.92
N SER A 79 -11.01 11.79 -3.74
CA SER A 79 -9.65 11.31 -3.51
C SER A 79 -9.31 10.11 -4.40
N TRP A 80 -10.21 9.11 -4.44
CA TRP A 80 -10.04 7.92 -5.27
C TRP A 80 -9.84 8.27 -6.76
N HIS A 81 -10.61 9.22 -7.28
CA HIS A 81 -10.53 9.61 -8.69
C HIS A 81 -9.39 10.60 -9.00
N ASP A 82 -9.24 11.66 -8.20
CA ASP A 82 -8.34 12.77 -8.55
C ASP A 82 -6.92 12.58 -8.05
N VAL A 83 -6.74 11.96 -6.89
CA VAL A 83 -5.42 11.70 -6.30
C VAL A 83 -4.93 10.34 -6.79
N PHE A 84 -5.74 9.29 -6.60
CA PHE A 84 -5.33 7.90 -6.80
C PHE A 84 -5.69 7.29 -8.16
N GLY A 85 -6.28 8.08 -9.07
CA GLY A 85 -6.83 7.57 -10.34
C GLY A 85 -5.85 6.75 -11.19
N LEU A 86 -4.55 7.07 -11.17
CA LEU A 86 -3.56 6.29 -11.91
C LEU A 86 -3.40 4.86 -11.37
N ILE A 87 -3.51 4.66 -10.06
CA ILE A 87 -3.41 3.33 -9.44
C ILE A 87 -4.71 2.55 -9.69
N LEU A 88 -5.86 3.23 -9.67
CA LEU A 88 -7.15 2.62 -9.95
C LEU A 88 -7.21 1.98 -11.34
N ASP A 89 -6.54 2.61 -12.32
CA ASP A 89 -6.50 2.15 -13.71
C ASP A 89 -5.35 1.16 -14.01
N ASP A 90 -4.50 0.82 -13.03
CA ASP A 90 -3.36 -0.10 -13.22
C ASP A 90 -3.70 -1.55 -12.88
N GLU A 91 -3.65 -2.42 -13.88
CA GLU A 91 -3.99 -3.85 -13.74
C GLU A 91 -3.11 -4.65 -12.75
N TRP A 92 -1.90 -4.16 -12.44
CA TRP A 92 -1.01 -4.83 -11.48
C TRP A 92 -1.35 -4.52 -10.03
N PHE A 93 -2.13 -3.47 -9.79
CA PHE A 93 -2.49 -3.02 -8.46
C PHE A 93 -3.99 -2.98 -8.27
N LYS A 94 -4.40 -3.03 -7.00
CA LYS A 94 -5.79 -2.90 -6.63
C LYS A 94 -5.88 -1.94 -5.45
N MET A 95 -6.87 -1.06 -5.54
CA MET A 95 -7.27 -0.13 -4.49
C MET A 95 -8.72 -0.43 -4.11
N ASP A 96 -8.97 -0.73 -2.85
CA ASP A 96 -10.33 -0.95 -2.33
C ASP A 96 -10.37 -0.74 -0.81
N LYS A 97 -11.57 -0.65 -0.23
CA LYS A 97 -11.75 -0.74 1.23
C LYS A 97 -11.47 -2.15 1.69
N ARG A 98 -10.23 -2.42 2.13
CA ARG A 98 -9.81 -3.76 2.57
C ARG A 98 -9.71 -3.86 4.07
N LYS A 99 -10.65 -4.60 4.68
CA LYS A 99 -10.56 -4.92 6.10
C LYS A 99 -9.27 -5.67 6.42
N TYR A 100 -8.70 -5.44 7.59
CA TYR A 100 -7.57 -6.20 8.09
C TYR A 100 -7.84 -6.70 9.52
N LYS A 101 -7.33 -7.90 9.79
CA LYS A 101 -7.42 -8.59 11.08
C LYS A 101 -6.13 -8.43 11.87
N PHE A 102 -6.25 -8.45 13.18
CA PHE A 102 -5.14 -8.39 14.12
C PHE A 102 -5.51 -9.08 15.42
N VAL A 103 -4.50 -9.59 16.13
CA VAL A 103 -4.65 -10.20 17.45
C VAL A 103 -4.40 -9.14 18.52
N GLU A 104 -5.24 -9.13 19.54
CA GLU A 104 -5.09 -8.31 20.75
C GLU A 104 -5.47 -9.17 21.95
N GLU A 105 -4.87 -8.91 23.11
CA GLU A 105 -5.27 -9.56 24.36
C GLU A 105 -6.52 -8.86 24.94
N ASP A 106 -7.49 -9.64 25.39
CA ASP A 106 -8.63 -9.13 26.14
C ASP A 106 -8.27 -8.86 27.62
N THR A 107 -9.24 -8.37 28.39
CA THR A 107 -9.03 -8.06 29.82
C THR A 107 -8.69 -9.27 30.69
N ASP A 108 -9.01 -10.47 30.21
CA ASP A 108 -8.77 -11.74 30.91
C ASP A 108 -7.47 -12.42 30.42
N GLY A 109 -6.73 -11.77 29.51
CA GLY A 109 -5.48 -12.26 28.92
C GLY A 109 -5.67 -13.27 27.79
N ASN A 110 -6.88 -13.41 27.23
CA ASN A 110 -7.11 -14.27 26.08
C ASN A 110 -6.84 -13.51 24.78
N GLU A 111 -6.24 -14.19 23.80
CA GLU A 111 -6.06 -13.64 22.46
C GLU A 111 -7.40 -13.59 21.72
N ILE A 112 -7.79 -12.38 21.28
CA ILE A 112 -8.97 -12.14 20.46
C ILE A 112 -8.59 -11.55 19.11
N VAL A 113 -9.32 -11.96 18.05
CA VAL A 113 -9.12 -11.42 16.70
C VAL A 113 -10.09 -10.25 16.48
N LYS A 114 -9.55 -9.06 16.28
CA LYS A 114 -10.31 -7.86 15.91
C LYS A 114 -10.15 -7.53 14.44
N THR A 115 -10.98 -6.62 13.94
CA THR A 115 -10.97 -6.18 12.54
C THR A 115 -11.13 -4.67 12.44
N ARG A 116 -10.43 -4.05 11.49
CA ARG A 116 -10.57 -2.63 11.12
C ARG A 116 -10.62 -2.50 9.60
N ILE A 117 -11.15 -1.39 9.08
CA ILE A 117 -11.29 -1.13 7.64
C ILE A 117 -10.80 0.30 7.37
N PRO A 118 -9.72 0.49 6.61
CA PRO A 118 -9.31 1.81 6.14
C PRO A 118 -10.16 2.24 4.94
N ASP A 119 -10.13 3.53 4.63
CA ASP A 119 -10.86 4.08 3.48
C ASP A 119 -10.27 3.69 2.14
N ALA A 120 -8.98 3.35 2.07
CA ALA A 120 -8.45 2.56 0.98
C ALA A 120 -7.17 1.81 1.40
N THR A 121 -7.01 0.61 0.86
CA THR A 121 -5.77 -0.17 0.90
C THR A 121 -5.29 -0.39 -0.52
N PHE A 122 -3.98 -0.23 -0.73
CA PHE A 122 -3.34 -0.39 -2.03
C PHE A 122 -2.40 -1.58 -1.97
N GLY A 123 -2.59 -2.55 -2.85
CA GLY A 123 -1.76 -3.76 -2.91
C GLY A 123 -1.69 -4.34 -4.32
N LEU A 124 -1.08 -5.52 -4.44
CA LEU A 124 -1.00 -6.22 -5.72
C LEU A 124 -2.33 -6.90 -6.04
N THR A 125 -2.68 -6.89 -7.33
CA THR A 125 -3.80 -7.65 -7.88
C THR A 125 -3.44 -9.13 -7.95
N THR A 126 -4.40 -9.98 -7.59
CA THR A 126 -4.33 -11.43 -7.81
C THR A 126 -5.26 -11.84 -8.93
N TYR A 127 -5.03 -13.02 -9.48
CA TYR A 127 -5.78 -13.52 -10.62
C TYR A 127 -6.34 -14.90 -10.32
N ASP A 128 -7.54 -15.16 -10.82
CA ASP A 128 -8.12 -16.50 -10.82
C ASP A 128 -7.51 -17.26 -12.00
N SER A 129 -6.88 -18.40 -11.71
CA SER A 129 -6.22 -19.22 -12.72
C SER A 129 -7.20 -19.66 -13.82
N SER A 130 -8.47 -19.88 -13.45
CA SER A 130 -9.54 -20.28 -14.39
C SER A 130 -10.03 -19.14 -15.31
N ALA A 131 -9.84 -17.88 -14.91
CA ALA A 131 -10.23 -16.72 -15.70
C ALA A 131 -9.21 -16.35 -16.79
N ILE A 132 -7.96 -16.81 -16.64
CA ILE A 132 -6.87 -16.57 -17.60
C ILE A 132 -7.11 -17.34 -18.91
N ASP A 133 -7.61 -18.58 -18.82
CA ASP A 133 -7.90 -19.42 -19.99
C ASP A 133 -9.08 -18.88 -20.82
N LEU A 134 -10.12 -18.34 -20.16
CA LEU A 134 -11.29 -17.76 -20.83
C LEU A 134 -10.98 -16.46 -21.58
N ASN A 135 -10.12 -15.60 -21.03
CA ASN A 135 -9.75 -14.34 -21.68
C ASN A 135 -8.84 -14.56 -22.91
N ARG A 136 -8.11 -15.68 -23.00
CA ARG A 136 -7.35 -16.05 -24.20
C ARG A 136 -8.24 -16.41 -25.38
N GLU A 137 -9.42 -17.00 -25.16
CA GLU A 137 -10.39 -17.27 -26.23
C GLU A 137 -11.11 -15.98 -26.68
N PHE A 138 -11.40 -15.06 -25.77
CA PHE A 138 -12.07 -13.79 -26.10
C PHE A 138 -11.19 -12.74 -26.79
N MET A 139 -9.86 -12.81 -26.65
CA MET A 139 -8.91 -11.93 -27.36
C MET A 139 -8.85 -12.19 -28.87
N VAL A 140 -9.47 -13.28 -29.36
CA VAL A 140 -9.72 -13.52 -30.80
C VAL A 140 -10.88 -12.64 -31.33
N ALA A 141 -11.68 -12.03 -30.45
CA ALA A 141 -12.91 -11.31 -30.79
C ALA A 141 -12.86 -9.78 -30.56
N GLY A 142 -11.72 -9.13 -30.87
CA GLY A 142 -11.75 -7.75 -31.39
C GLY A 142 -11.77 -6.58 -30.39
N TYR A 143 -11.44 -6.75 -29.11
CA TYR A 143 -11.20 -5.60 -28.22
C TYR A 143 -9.71 -5.21 -28.20
N GLN A 144 -9.39 -4.14 -28.92
CA GLN A 144 -8.06 -3.50 -28.95
C GLN A 144 -7.82 -2.66 -27.69
N ALA A 145 -7.50 -3.30 -26.58
CA ALA A 145 -6.51 -2.71 -25.70
C ALA A 145 -5.27 -3.61 -25.76
N ASP A 146 -4.11 -2.98 -25.94
CA ASP A 146 -2.84 -3.65 -26.18
C ASP A 146 -2.33 -4.29 -24.88
N TYR A 147 -2.98 -5.40 -24.50
CA TYR A 147 -2.71 -6.19 -23.30
C TYR A 147 -1.68 -7.29 -23.54
N SER A 148 -1.02 -7.34 -24.70
CA SER A 148 -0.08 -8.41 -25.05
C SER A 148 1.11 -8.50 -24.10
N ASN A 149 1.46 -7.40 -23.42
CA ASN A 149 2.68 -7.26 -22.63
C ASN A 149 2.49 -7.40 -21.11
N LYS A 150 1.27 -7.50 -20.58
CA LYS A 150 1.00 -7.66 -19.14
C LYS A 150 0.38 -9.04 -18.86
N GLN A 151 1.19 -10.09 -19.01
CA GLN A 151 0.76 -11.44 -18.64
C GLN A 151 0.61 -11.53 -17.10
N PRO A 152 -0.47 -12.16 -16.59
CA PRO A 152 -0.59 -12.47 -15.18
C PRO A 152 0.63 -13.25 -14.68
N ASP A 153 1.13 -12.90 -13.49
CA ASP A 153 2.22 -13.63 -12.87
C ASP A 153 1.63 -14.78 -12.06
N ASP A 154 1.99 -16.02 -12.39
CA ASP A 154 1.47 -17.24 -11.76
C ASP A 154 1.71 -17.28 -10.23
N ARG A 155 2.72 -16.53 -9.75
CA ARG A 155 2.96 -16.37 -8.29
C ARG A 155 1.83 -15.62 -7.59
N LEU A 156 1.05 -14.82 -8.32
CA LEU A 156 -0.11 -14.09 -7.82
C LEU A 156 -1.44 -14.81 -8.11
N SER A 157 -1.40 -16.11 -8.42
CA SER A 157 -2.60 -16.95 -8.49
C SER A 157 -3.31 -16.95 -7.13
N LYS A 158 -4.59 -16.60 -7.14
CA LYS A 158 -5.44 -16.53 -5.96
C LYS A 158 -5.50 -17.89 -5.24
N ASP A 159 -5.60 -18.99 -5.98
CA ASP A 159 -5.72 -20.33 -5.42
C ASP A 159 -4.42 -20.76 -4.74
N ARG A 160 -3.27 -20.50 -5.37
CA ARG A 160 -1.96 -20.83 -4.80
C ARG A 160 -1.69 -20.05 -3.52
N LEU A 161 -1.98 -18.75 -3.55
CA LEU A 161 -1.84 -17.89 -2.37
C LEU A 161 -2.74 -18.32 -1.23
N LYS A 162 -4.01 -18.65 -1.52
CA LYS A 162 -4.93 -19.21 -0.52
C LYS A 162 -4.41 -20.53 0.05
N ALA A 163 -4.00 -21.46 -0.80
CA ALA A 163 -3.48 -22.75 -0.36
C ALA A 163 -2.25 -22.58 0.56
N MET A 164 -1.33 -21.66 0.21
CA MET A 164 -0.17 -21.33 1.02
C MET A 164 -0.55 -20.77 2.41
N THR A 165 -1.50 -19.83 2.49
CA THR A 165 -1.95 -19.28 3.78
C THR A 165 -2.60 -20.34 4.68
N HIS A 166 -3.27 -21.35 4.11
CA HIS A 166 -3.90 -22.43 4.87
C HIS A 166 -2.96 -23.59 5.23
N ASN A 167 -1.74 -23.62 4.68
CA ASN A 167 -0.77 -24.66 5.00
C ASN A 167 -0.16 -24.40 6.39
N PRO A 168 -0.34 -25.28 7.39
CA PRO A 168 0.19 -25.06 8.75
C PRO A 168 1.71 -24.95 8.82
N GLN A 169 2.44 -25.49 7.84
CA GLN A 169 3.89 -25.45 7.75
C GLN A 169 4.42 -24.25 6.94
N CYS A 170 3.54 -23.55 6.23
CA CYS A 170 3.91 -22.44 5.34
C CYS A 170 3.12 -21.13 5.59
N GLY A 171 2.06 -21.16 6.40
CA GLY A 171 1.01 -20.14 6.57
C GLY A 171 1.44 -18.67 6.62
N LEU A 172 1.87 -18.14 5.48
CA LEU A 172 2.18 -16.73 5.26
C LEU A 172 0.85 -16.01 5.04
N VAL A 173 0.62 -14.98 5.82
CA VAL A 173 -0.54 -14.10 5.63
C VAL A 173 -0.20 -13.07 4.54
N VAL A 174 -0.88 -13.22 3.40
CA VAL A 174 -0.65 -12.38 2.21
C VAL A 174 -1.65 -11.22 2.09
N ASP A 175 -2.79 -11.33 2.77
CA ASP A 175 -3.92 -10.40 2.73
C ASP A 175 -4.37 -10.08 4.17
N GLY A 176 -4.74 -8.82 4.42
CA GLY A 176 -5.20 -8.37 5.73
C GLY A 176 -6.40 -9.16 6.27
N VAL A 177 -7.22 -9.76 5.41
CA VAL A 177 -8.40 -10.55 5.85
C VAL A 177 -8.04 -11.94 6.37
N TRP A 178 -6.82 -12.41 6.11
CA TRP A 178 -6.33 -13.76 6.39
C TRP A 178 -7.12 -14.85 5.64
N GLY A 179 -6.44 -15.61 4.78
CA GLY A 179 -7.03 -16.70 4.00
C GLY A 179 -7.76 -16.24 2.73
N GLU A 180 -7.94 -14.94 2.55
CA GLU A 180 -8.26 -14.37 1.24
C GLU A 180 -6.99 -13.93 0.51
N ALA A 181 -7.13 -13.59 -0.76
CA ALA A 181 -6.03 -13.09 -1.57
C ALA A 181 -6.62 -12.16 -2.65
N ASP A 182 -7.24 -11.05 -2.25
CA ASP A 182 -7.80 -10.07 -3.18
C ASP A 182 -6.90 -8.86 -3.36
N ILE A 183 -6.38 -8.34 -2.24
CA ILE A 183 -5.40 -7.24 -2.20
C ILE A 183 -4.25 -7.73 -1.35
N VAL A 184 -3.21 -8.21 -2.02
CA VAL A 184 -2.09 -8.87 -1.36
C VAL A 184 -0.88 -7.96 -1.25
N PHE A 185 -0.12 -8.13 -0.17
CA PHE A 185 1.10 -7.37 0.13
C PHE A 185 0.93 -5.85 -0.04
N PRO A 186 0.13 -5.21 0.84
CA PRO A 186 -0.16 -3.79 0.71
C PRO A 186 1.09 -2.90 0.76
N PHE A 187 1.14 -1.87 -0.07
CA PHE A 187 2.23 -0.88 -0.12
C PHE A 187 1.80 0.53 0.26
N ALA A 188 0.48 0.79 0.30
CA ALA A 188 -0.05 2.04 0.81
C ALA A 188 -1.40 1.84 1.50
N VAL A 189 -1.76 2.80 2.36
CA VAL A 189 -3.06 2.88 3.02
C VAL A 189 -3.50 4.35 3.08
N TYR A 190 -4.81 4.58 2.98
CA TYR A 190 -5.42 5.90 3.04
C TYR A 190 -6.57 5.91 4.05
N GLU A 191 -6.62 6.97 4.85
CA GLU A 191 -7.70 7.24 5.80
C GLU A 191 -8.23 8.67 5.59
N ALA A 192 -9.54 8.80 5.43
CA ALA A 192 -10.24 10.07 5.36
C ALA A 192 -10.94 10.35 6.70
N LYS A 193 -10.91 11.61 7.13
CA LYS A 193 -11.78 12.10 8.21
C LYS A 193 -12.46 13.40 7.82
N LYS A 194 -13.62 13.64 8.41
CA LYS A 194 -14.38 14.87 8.19
C LYS A 194 -13.80 16.07 8.94
N ARG A 195 -13.32 15.88 10.17
CA ARG A 195 -12.92 16.99 11.05
C ARG A 195 -11.46 16.89 11.46
N VAL A 196 -10.87 18.05 11.75
CA VAL A 196 -9.52 18.18 12.31
C VAL A 196 -9.45 17.60 13.73
N GLU A 197 -10.55 17.65 14.47
CA GLU A 197 -10.68 17.08 15.83
C GLU A 197 -10.45 15.55 15.83
N ASP A 198 -10.74 14.88 14.72
CA ASP A 198 -10.56 13.44 14.54
C ASP A 198 -9.15 13.09 14.02
N TYR A 199 -8.22 14.05 13.97
CA TYR A 199 -6.89 13.84 13.40
C TYR A 199 -6.06 12.83 14.20
N GLU A 200 -6.14 12.86 15.53
CA GLU A 200 -5.44 11.88 16.36
C GLU A 200 -6.03 10.47 16.19
N ASP A 201 -7.35 10.36 16.00
CA ASP A 201 -8.00 9.08 15.69
C ASP A 201 -7.57 8.56 14.32
N ALA A 202 -7.51 9.42 13.30
CA ALA A 202 -6.99 9.08 11.98
C ALA A 202 -5.53 8.60 12.05
N LYS A 203 -4.72 9.29 12.86
CA LYS A 203 -3.31 8.95 13.07
C LYS A 203 -3.15 7.62 13.80
N GLN A 204 -3.96 7.33 14.81
CA GLN A 204 -3.94 6.02 15.47
C GLN A 204 -4.40 4.90 14.53
N GLN A 205 -5.43 5.14 13.72
CA GLN A 205 -5.90 4.16 12.73
C GLN A 205 -4.86 3.87 11.66
N ILE A 206 -4.19 4.91 11.14
CA ILE A 206 -3.13 4.75 10.14
C ILE A 206 -1.90 4.07 10.74
N GLN A 207 -1.48 4.45 11.96
CA GLN A 207 -0.36 3.82 12.67
C GLN A 207 -0.59 2.32 12.81
N HIS A 208 -1.79 1.95 13.25
CA HIS A 208 -2.16 0.55 13.44
C HIS A 208 -2.18 -0.23 12.11
N ALA A 209 -2.80 0.32 11.06
CA ALA A 209 -2.78 -0.31 9.73
C ALA A 209 -1.35 -0.48 9.20
N CYS A 210 -0.49 0.53 9.40
CA CYS A 210 0.90 0.49 9.00
C CYS A 210 1.70 -0.58 9.74
N GLN A 211 1.51 -0.74 11.05
CA GLN A 211 2.17 -1.81 11.81
C GLN A 211 1.81 -3.21 11.29
N ILE A 212 0.53 -3.43 10.93
CA ILE A 212 0.04 -4.71 10.42
C ILE A 212 0.55 -4.98 9.00
N TYR A 213 0.38 -4.03 8.08
CA TYR A 213 0.80 -4.26 6.69
C TYR A 213 2.33 -4.34 6.55
N LEU A 214 3.07 -3.54 7.30
CA LEU A 214 4.52 -3.63 7.32
C LEU A 214 5.01 -4.93 7.95
N SER A 215 4.29 -5.50 8.93
CA SER A 215 4.65 -6.81 9.47
C SER A 215 4.36 -7.95 8.49
N MET A 216 3.31 -7.85 7.68
CA MET A 216 3.09 -8.78 6.56
C MET A 216 4.24 -8.74 5.54
N LEU A 217 4.77 -7.55 5.23
CA LEU A 217 5.93 -7.42 4.34
C LEU A 217 7.22 -7.97 4.97
N ASP A 218 7.42 -7.73 6.27
CA ASP A 218 8.52 -8.33 7.04
C ASP A 218 8.45 -9.86 7.05
N ASP A 219 7.24 -10.42 7.16
CA ASP A 219 7.00 -11.86 7.14
C ASP A 219 7.30 -12.45 5.76
N LEU A 220 6.88 -11.77 4.70
CA LEU A 220 7.24 -12.15 3.34
C LEU A 220 8.77 -12.17 3.13
N ALA A 221 9.49 -11.21 3.70
CA ALA A 221 10.94 -11.08 3.59
C ALA A 221 11.73 -12.20 4.31
N ARG A 222 11.08 -13.01 5.15
CA ARG A 222 11.71 -14.10 5.92
C ARG A 222 11.85 -15.38 5.11
N ASP A 223 12.84 -16.19 5.50
CA ASP A 223 13.08 -17.50 4.90
C ASP A 223 12.02 -18.50 5.38
N PRO A 224 11.21 -19.10 4.50
CA PRO A 224 10.20 -20.08 4.90
C PRO A 224 10.78 -21.33 5.59
N LYS A 225 12.05 -21.65 5.37
CA LYS A 225 12.74 -22.77 6.06
C LYS A 225 13.18 -22.40 7.48
N ASN A 226 13.41 -21.11 7.72
CA ASN A 226 13.85 -20.59 9.00
C ASN A 226 13.42 -19.12 9.13
N VAL A 227 12.21 -18.92 9.65
CA VAL A 227 11.60 -17.59 9.76
C VAL A 227 12.31 -16.65 10.74
N ALA A 228 13.32 -17.12 11.48
CA ALA A 228 14.20 -16.25 12.26
C ALA A 228 15.23 -15.50 11.39
N LYS A 229 15.36 -15.86 10.10
CA LYS A 229 16.29 -15.24 9.14
C LYS A 229 15.53 -14.61 7.98
N TYR A 230 16.13 -13.58 7.39
CA TYR A 230 15.69 -13.03 6.11
C TYR A 230 16.20 -13.87 4.94
N GLN A 231 15.46 -13.84 3.82
CA GLN A 231 15.86 -14.55 2.60
C GLN A 231 17.18 -14.01 2.02
N THR A 232 17.41 -12.70 2.11
CA THR A 232 18.64 -12.03 1.64
C THR A 232 19.02 -10.87 2.57
N GLU A 233 20.28 -10.40 2.50
CA GLU A 233 20.73 -9.22 3.26
C GLU A 233 19.95 -7.95 2.89
N GLY A 234 19.44 -7.88 1.66
CA GLY A 234 18.68 -6.73 1.14
C GLY A 234 17.16 -6.83 1.32
N SER A 235 16.66 -7.84 2.04
CA SER A 235 15.23 -8.04 2.29
C SER A 235 14.65 -7.07 3.34
N HIS A 236 15.52 -6.34 4.04
CA HIS A 236 15.20 -5.30 5.01
C HIS A 236 15.95 -4.01 4.63
N PRO A 237 15.42 -2.81 4.93
CA PRO A 237 14.10 -2.51 5.52
C PRO A 237 12.92 -2.64 4.55
N CYS A 238 11.75 -2.99 5.07
CA CYS A 238 10.49 -2.92 4.33
C CYS A 238 9.94 -1.50 4.36
N GLN A 239 9.21 -1.11 3.32
CA GLN A 239 8.66 0.25 3.15
C GLN A 239 7.22 0.20 2.64
N MET A 240 6.40 1.10 3.17
CA MET A 240 5.05 1.41 2.68
C MET A 240 4.74 2.90 2.88
N PHE A 241 3.59 3.34 2.40
CA PHE A 241 3.13 4.73 2.50
C PHE A 241 1.79 4.82 3.21
N ALA A 242 1.56 5.96 3.87
CA ALA A 242 0.30 6.24 4.52
C ALA A 242 -0.17 7.63 4.13
N LEU A 243 -1.44 7.78 3.81
CA LEU A 243 -2.05 9.06 3.47
C LEU A 243 -3.23 9.31 4.40
N VAL A 244 -3.31 10.54 4.91
CA VAL A 244 -4.45 10.97 5.72
C VAL A 244 -4.97 12.27 5.14
N SER A 245 -6.30 12.38 5.00
CA SER A 245 -6.93 13.65 4.61
C SER A 245 -8.00 14.06 5.60
N HIS A 246 -8.05 15.35 5.92
CA HIS A 246 -9.18 15.98 6.59
C HIS A 246 -9.75 17.10 5.71
N GLY A 247 -10.79 16.77 4.95
CA GLY A 247 -11.28 17.63 3.87
C GLY A 247 -10.18 17.91 2.83
N SER A 248 -9.84 19.20 2.64
CA SER A 248 -8.82 19.61 1.67
C SER A 248 -7.37 19.50 2.15
N ARG A 249 -7.15 19.20 3.43
CA ARG A 249 -5.80 19.11 4.00
C ARG A 249 -5.33 17.67 4.04
N TRP A 250 -4.07 17.48 3.70
CA TRP A 250 -3.46 16.18 3.49
C TRP A 250 -2.15 16.07 4.24
N SER A 251 -1.89 14.87 4.75
CA SER A 251 -0.60 14.44 5.26
C SER A 251 -0.19 13.16 4.55
N VAL A 252 1.07 13.10 4.13
CA VAL A 252 1.68 11.92 3.52
C VAL A 252 2.82 11.46 4.39
N TYR A 253 2.81 10.18 4.73
CA TYR A 253 3.78 9.53 5.59
C TYR A 253 4.53 8.44 4.81
N MET A 254 5.80 8.31 5.13
CA MET A 254 6.61 7.16 4.80
C MET A 254 6.71 6.27 6.02
N VAL A 255 6.49 4.98 5.84
CA VAL A 255 6.52 4.01 6.92
C VAL A 255 7.53 2.93 6.57
N TRP A 256 8.42 2.63 7.50
CA TRP A 256 9.46 1.64 7.27
C TRP A 256 9.84 0.89 8.54
N SER A 257 10.34 -0.34 8.37
CA SER A 257 10.73 -1.17 9.50
C SER A 257 12.23 -1.07 9.76
N SER A 258 12.62 -1.03 11.01
CA SER A 258 14.01 -1.23 11.45
C SER A 258 14.03 -2.22 12.60
N PHE A 259 14.51 -3.44 12.38
CA PHE A 259 14.50 -4.50 13.38
C PHE A 259 13.10 -4.74 13.99
N GLU A 260 12.83 -4.18 15.17
CA GLU A 260 11.61 -4.34 15.96
C GLU A 260 10.79 -3.04 16.04
N THR A 261 11.23 -2.01 15.33
CA THR A 261 10.60 -0.69 15.29
C THR A 261 9.91 -0.44 13.96
N CYS A 262 8.68 0.07 14.02
CA CYS A 262 7.98 0.70 12.91
C CYS A 262 8.20 2.21 12.98
N HIS A 263 8.90 2.77 11.99
CA HIS A 263 9.12 4.20 11.87
C HIS A 263 8.07 4.83 10.97
N ILE A 264 7.49 5.94 11.40
CA ILE A 264 6.51 6.70 10.64
C ILE A 264 7.02 8.14 10.52
N GLU A 265 7.46 8.49 9.32
CA GLU A 265 8.05 9.79 8.99
C GLU A 265 7.06 10.61 8.17
N THR A 266 6.84 11.87 8.56
CA THR A 266 6.03 12.80 7.75
C THR A 266 6.85 13.25 6.55
N LEU A 267 6.42 12.89 5.34
CA LEU A 267 7.04 13.36 4.10
C LEU A 267 6.58 14.76 3.73
N TRP A 268 5.26 14.98 3.84
CA TRP A 268 4.64 16.21 3.37
C TRP A 268 3.28 16.43 4.06
N TYR A 269 2.94 17.69 4.23
CA TYR A 269 1.62 18.16 4.65
C TYR A 269 1.26 19.42 3.87
N GLY A 270 -0.01 19.59 3.50
CA GLY A 270 -0.49 20.80 2.82
C GLY A 270 -1.99 20.82 2.57
N ASP A 271 -2.46 21.91 1.95
CA ASP A 271 -3.87 22.12 1.65
C ASP A 271 -4.09 22.16 0.13
N VAL A 272 -4.78 21.16 -0.41
CA VAL A 272 -4.93 21.01 -1.86
C VAL A 272 -5.88 22.05 -2.48
N THR A 273 -6.49 22.93 -1.68
CA THR A 273 -7.13 24.14 -2.21
C THR A 273 -6.13 25.15 -2.77
N ILE A 274 -4.84 25.01 -2.41
CA ILE A 274 -3.72 25.80 -2.90
C ILE A 274 -3.10 25.07 -4.11
N PRO A 275 -2.96 25.71 -5.29
CA PRO A 275 -2.46 25.05 -6.51
C PRO A 275 -1.11 24.37 -6.36
N THR A 276 -0.18 24.98 -5.61
CA THR A 276 1.16 24.43 -5.39
C THR A 276 1.13 23.17 -4.52
N ASP A 277 0.22 23.08 -3.56
CA ASP A 277 0.09 21.94 -2.67
C ASP A 277 -0.65 20.79 -3.36
N ALA A 278 -1.66 21.10 -4.18
CA ALA A 278 -2.27 20.11 -5.06
C ALA A 278 -1.24 19.49 -6.02
N LEU A 279 -0.36 20.32 -6.60
CA LEU A 279 0.72 19.83 -7.46
C LEU A 279 1.72 18.96 -6.69
N LYS A 280 2.13 19.37 -5.49
CA LYS A 280 3.02 18.59 -4.63
C LYS A 280 2.44 17.21 -4.32
N LEU A 281 1.17 17.15 -3.91
CA LEU A 281 0.52 15.88 -3.60
C LEU A 281 0.50 14.95 -4.80
N ILE A 282 0.08 15.43 -5.98
CA ILE A 282 0.03 14.61 -7.20
C ILE A 282 1.43 14.08 -7.55
N CYS A 283 2.46 14.93 -7.51
CA CYS A 283 3.83 14.49 -7.77
C CYS A 283 4.32 13.43 -6.78
N ILE A 284 3.97 13.53 -5.49
CA ILE A 284 4.35 12.53 -4.49
C ILE A 284 3.60 11.21 -4.74
N VAL A 285 2.31 11.27 -5.05
CA VAL A 285 1.49 10.07 -5.30
C VAL A 285 1.94 9.35 -6.58
N ASP A 286 2.28 10.09 -7.63
CA ASP A 286 2.82 9.51 -8.86
C ASP A 286 4.15 8.78 -8.60
N GLN A 287 5.01 9.36 -7.75
CA GLN A 287 6.24 8.71 -7.31
C GLN A 287 5.98 7.45 -6.46
N ILE A 288 4.93 7.43 -5.63
CA ILE A 288 4.53 6.23 -4.87
C ILE A 288 4.03 5.13 -5.81
N HIS A 289 3.30 5.48 -6.87
CA HIS A 289 2.89 4.54 -7.91
C HIS A 289 4.11 3.98 -8.66
N ASP A 290 5.06 4.83 -9.05
CA ASP A 290 6.32 4.40 -9.66
C ASP A 290 7.12 3.48 -8.72
N TYR A 291 7.15 3.78 -7.41
CA TYR A 291 7.74 2.89 -6.41
C TYR A 291 7.08 1.51 -6.42
N ALA A 292 5.75 1.47 -6.45
CA ALA A 292 5.00 0.23 -6.43
C ALA A 292 5.38 -0.66 -7.64
N ILE A 293 5.55 -0.04 -8.81
CA ILE A 293 5.94 -0.70 -10.06
C ILE A 293 7.39 -1.17 -10.02
N GLN A 294 8.32 -0.27 -9.69
CA GLN A 294 9.75 -0.49 -9.91
C GLN A 294 10.43 -1.24 -8.77
N TYR A 295 9.92 -1.13 -7.54
CA TYR A 295 10.57 -1.66 -6.35
C TYR A 295 9.68 -2.64 -5.59
N HIS A 296 8.44 -2.26 -5.26
CA HIS A 296 7.56 -3.08 -4.41
C HIS A 296 7.19 -4.39 -5.08
N ARG A 297 6.55 -4.34 -6.26
CA ARG A 297 6.08 -5.54 -6.97
C ARG A 297 7.22 -6.52 -7.27
N PRO A 298 8.36 -6.11 -7.84
CA PRO A 298 9.50 -7.01 -8.04
C PRO A 298 10.03 -7.62 -6.74
N SER A 299 10.14 -6.81 -5.67
CA SER A 299 10.56 -7.29 -4.36
C SER A 299 9.60 -8.37 -3.84
N VAL A 300 8.29 -8.12 -3.87
CA VAL A 300 7.29 -9.08 -3.41
C VAL A 300 7.38 -10.39 -4.18
N LEU A 301 7.41 -10.32 -5.50
CA LEU A 301 7.46 -11.50 -6.37
C LEU A 301 8.72 -12.35 -6.15
N ASN A 302 9.87 -11.70 -5.94
CA ASN A 302 11.11 -12.39 -5.66
C ASN A 302 11.05 -13.17 -4.33
N HIS A 303 10.56 -12.54 -3.26
CA HIS A 303 10.44 -13.19 -1.95
C HIS A 303 9.35 -14.27 -1.92
N LEU A 304 8.24 -14.02 -2.61
CA LEU A 304 7.09 -14.93 -2.68
C LEU A 304 7.45 -16.26 -3.35
N SER A 305 8.41 -16.24 -4.28
CA SER A 305 8.87 -17.44 -4.99
C SER A 305 9.39 -18.52 -4.02
N SER A 306 10.13 -18.10 -2.98
CA SER A 306 10.64 -19.00 -1.93
C SER A 306 9.50 -19.61 -1.11
N TRP A 307 8.51 -18.81 -0.75
CA TRP A 307 7.35 -19.23 0.03
C TRP A 307 6.47 -20.22 -0.73
N LEU A 308 6.17 -19.95 -2.00
CA LEU A 308 5.41 -20.87 -2.85
C LEU A 308 6.14 -22.21 -3.00
N THR A 309 7.44 -22.17 -3.32
CA THR A 309 8.29 -23.37 -3.42
C THR A 309 8.33 -24.17 -2.13
N TRP A 310 8.22 -23.53 -0.96
CA TRP A 310 8.14 -24.23 0.32
C TRP A 310 6.74 -24.81 0.56
N SER A 311 5.68 -24.08 0.23
CA SER A 311 4.29 -24.51 0.43
C SER A 311 3.87 -25.70 -0.41
N GLU A 312 4.51 -25.89 -1.56
CA GLU A 312 4.15 -26.89 -2.59
C GLU A 312 4.98 -28.18 -2.48
N LYS A 313 5.84 -28.30 -1.46
CA LYS A 313 6.58 -29.51 -1.13
C LYS A 313 5.75 -30.45 -0.27
#